data_AF-A0A965BFK2-F1
#
_entry.id   AF-A0A965BFK2-F1
#
_cell.length_a   1.000
_cell.length_b   1.000
_cell.length_c   1.000
_cell.angle_alpha   90.00
_cell.angle_beta   90.00
_cell.angle_gamma   90.00
#
_symmetry.space_group_name_H-M   'P 1'
#
loop_
_entity.id
_entity.type
_entity.pdbx_description
1 polymer ?
#
loop_
_entity_poly.entity_id
_entity_poly.type
_entity_poly.pdbx_seq_one_letter_code
_entity_poly.pdbx_strand_id
1 'polypeptide(L)'
;PAPARPASPAPQPARPAPAPAPSPPQIATGRLQWPTRGSITTYYSGWHPGIDIAAPFGTPIGASDAGRIVYAGWDRQGYGNRIIVNHGNGITTTYNHLSAFLVQVGQNVSKGQVIARMGSTGNSTGPHLHFEILRNGSYINPLGALN
;
A
#
# COMPACT_ATOMS: atom_id res chain seq x y z
N PRO A 1 -44.51 -27.36 -43.37
CA PRO A 1 -43.87 -26.95 -42.10
C PRO A 1 -42.35 -27.11 -42.18
N ALA A 2 -41.60 -26.00 -42.20
CA ALA A 2 -40.14 -26.02 -42.17
C ALA A 2 -39.63 -26.08 -40.71
N PRO A 3 -38.53 -26.80 -40.42
CA PRO A 3 -37.97 -26.82 -39.07
C PRO A 3 -37.27 -25.49 -38.75
N ALA A 4 -37.51 -24.97 -37.55
CA ALA A 4 -36.84 -23.78 -37.04
C ALA A 4 -35.33 -24.02 -36.88
N ARG A 5 -34.52 -23.07 -37.34
CA ARG A 5 -33.07 -23.05 -37.09
C ARG A 5 -32.79 -22.87 -35.59
N PRO A 6 -31.81 -23.59 -35.01
CA PRO A 6 -31.38 -23.33 -33.64
C PRO A 6 -30.68 -21.97 -33.55
N ALA A 7 -31.01 -21.20 -32.50
CA ALA A 7 -30.38 -19.93 -32.19
C ALA A 7 -28.91 -20.13 -31.76
N SER A 8 -28.03 -19.21 -32.17
CA SER A 8 -26.62 -19.20 -31.75
C SER A 8 -26.47 -18.90 -30.26
N PRO A 9 -25.47 -19.45 -29.56
CA PRO A 9 -25.25 -19.17 -28.15
C PRO A 9 -24.76 -17.73 -27.95
N ALA A 10 -25.23 -17.07 -26.89
CA ALA A 10 -24.78 -15.74 -26.49
C ALA A 10 -23.26 -15.72 -26.14
N PRO A 11 -22.56 -14.59 -26.34
CA PRO A 11 -21.14 -14.47 -25.98
C PRO A 11 -20.96 -14.59 -24.46
N GLN A 12 -20.08 -15.48 -24.02
CA GLN A 12 -19.69 -15.56 -22.60
C GLN A 12 -18.89 -14.30 -22.21
N PRO A 13 -19.07 -13.76 -20.98
CA PRO A 13 -18.29 -12.62 -20.52
C PRO A 13 -16.79 -12.99 -20.49
N ALA A 14 -15.96 -12.12 -21.05
CA ALA A 14 -14.52 -12.30 -21.08
C ALA A 14 -13.98 -12.49 -19.66
N ARG A 15 -13.19 -13.55 -19.44
CA ARG A 15 -12.54 -13.79 -18.15
C ARG A 15 -11.68 -12.56 -17.78
N PRO A 16 -11.66 -12.13 -16.50
CA PRO A 16 -10.73 -11.12 -16.04
C PRO A 16 -9.31 -11.52 -16.43
N ALA A 17 -8.53 -10.57 -16.93
CA ALA A 17 -7.12 -10.81 -17.26
C ALA A 17 -6.37 -11.35 -16.01
N PRO A 18 -5.42 -12.28 -16.19
CA PRO A 18 -4.60 -12.75 -15.09
C PRO A 18 -3.93 -11.56 -14.40
N ALA A 19 -3.89 -11.56 -13.07
CA ALA A 19 -3.11 -10.59 -12.32
C ALA A 19 -1.66 -10.56 -12.86
N PRO A 20 -1.01 -9.38 -12.93
CA PRO A 20 0.35 -9.30 -13.41
C PRO A 20 1.25 -10.25 -12.61
N ALA A 21 2.09 -11.01 -13.32
CA ALA A 21 3.03 -11.94 -12.71
C ALA A 21 3.88 -11.21 -11.65
N PRO A 22 4.20 -11.86 -10.52
CA PRO A 22 5.05 -11.25 -9.51
C PRO A 22 6.39 -10.86 -10.14
N SER A 23 6.75 -9.59 -10.03
CA SER A 23 8.07 -9.11 -10.41
C SER A 23 9.16 -9.96 -9.73
N PRO A 24 10.34 -10.18 -10.36
CA PRO A 24 11.46 -10.79 -9.68
C PRO A 24 11.70 -10.11 -8.33
N PRO A 25 12.08 -10.84 -7.26
CA PRO A 25 12.32 -10.23 -5.96
C PRO A 25 13.39 -9.15 -6.13
N GLN A 26 12.96 -7.89 -6.12
CA GLN A 26 13.89 -6.78 -6.10
C GLN A 26 14.54 -6.78 -4.72
N ILE A 27 15.88 -6.69 -4.71
CA ILE A 27 16.65 -6.59 -3.47
C ILE A 27 16.38 -5.21 -2.88
N ALA A 28 16.00 -5.16 -1.60
CA ALA A 28 15.85 -3.90 -0.90
C ALA A 28 17.19 -3.16 -0.88
N THR A 29 17.16 -1.92 -1.33
CA THR A 29 18.34 -1.08 -1.46
C THR A 29 18.68 -0.35 -0.17
N GLY A 30 17.73 -0.29 0.78
CA GLY A 30 17.84 0.50 2.01
C GLY A 30 17.67 2.01 1.77
N ARG A 31 17.50 2.44 0.52
CA ARG A 31 17.19 3.81 0.14
C ARG A 31 15.69 3.93 -0.07
N LEU A 32 14.99 4.46 0.93
CA LEU A 32 13.53 4.62 0.88
C LEU A 32 13.18 5.80 -0.03
N GLN A 33 12.10 5.66 -0.81
CA GLN A 33 11.50 6.78 -1.54
C GLN A 33 10.18 7.19 -0.90
N TRP A 34 9.72 8.39 -1.26
CA TRP A 34 8.40 8.89 -0.93
C TRP A 34 7.28 7.92 -1.34
N PRO A 35 6.37 7.54 -0.40
CA PRO A 35 5.32 6.57 -0.67
C PRO A 35 4.15 7.15 -1.49
N THR A 36 4.00 8.48 -1.48
CA THR A 36 3.00 9.22 -2.25
C THR A 36 3.49 10.66 -2.45
N ARG A 37 2.81 11.40 -3.33
CA ARG A 37 2.92 12.86 -3.42
C ARG A 37 1.79 13.49 -2.60
N GLY A 38 2.08 14.59 -1.93
CA GLY A 38 1.13 15.32 -1.08
C GLY A 38 1.83 16.34 -0.20
N SER A 39 1.07 16.93 0.72
CA SER A 39 1.57 17.91 1.68
C SER A 39 1.68 17.27 3.06
N ILE A 40 2.80 17.50 3.75
CA ILE A 40 2.95 17.03 5.13
C ILE A 40 2.06 17.90 6.02
N THR A 41 1.15 17.26 6.75
CA THR A 41 0.27 17.94 7.73
C THR A 41 0.77 17.76 9.16
N THR A 42 1.40 16.63 9.45
CA THR A 42 1.93 16.31 10.77
C THR A 42 3.33 15.71 10.65
N TYR A 43 4.26 16.21 11.45
CA TYR A 43 5.65 15.75 11.48
C TYR A 43 5.86 14.68 12.56
N TYR A 44 6.97 13.94 12.44
CA TYR A 44 7.42 12.99 13.45
C TYR A 44 7.71 13.70 14.78
N SER A 45 7.24 13.13 15.88
CA SER A 45 7.49 13.61 17.25
C SER A 45 7.32 12.48 18.27
N GLY A 46 7.60 12.74 19.56
CA GLY A 46 7.42 11.74 20.62
C GLY A 46 6.00 11.19 20.77
N TRP A 47 4.99 11.91 20.26
CA TRP A 47 3.58 11.51 20.30
C TRP A 47 3.04 11.09 18.93
N HIS A 48 3.85 11.20 17.89
CA HIS A 48 3.49 10.91 16.50
C HIS A 48 4.62 10.14 15.81
N PRO A 49 4.53 8.79 15.76
CA PRO A 49 5.63 7.90 15.36
C PRO A 49 5.91 7.86 13.83
N GLY A 50 5.37 8.81 13.07
CA GLY A 50 5.46 8.88 11.63
C GLY A 50 5.27 10.29 11.08
N ILE A 51 4.96 10.39 9.80
CA ILE A 51 4.51 11.62 9.15
C ILE A 51 3.12 11.42 8.56
N ASP A 52 2.32 12.47 8.55
CA ASP A 52 1.04 12.48 7.85
C ASP A 52 1.18 13.25 6.54
N ILE A 53 0.80 12.61 5.45
CA ILE A 53 0.84 13.17 4.10
C ILE A 53 -0.59 13.27 3.58
N ALA A 54 -1.12 14.49 3.51
CA ALA A 54 -2.44 14.76 2.96
C ALA A 54 -2.40 14.76 1.42
N ALA A 55 -3.35 14.04 0.83
CA ALA A 55 -3.65 14.07 -0.60
C ALA A 55 -5.13 13.65 -0.81
N PRO A 56 -5.69 13.76 -2.03
CA PRO A 56 -7.06 13.34 -2.29
C PRO A 56 -7.30 11.85 -1.97
N PHE A 57 -8.52 11.51 -1.56
CA PHE A 57 -8.94 10.12 -1.38
C PHE A 57 -8.69 9.29 -2.65
N GLY A 58 -8.20 8.06 -2.51
CA GLY A 58 -7.88 7.19 -3.65
C GLY A 58 -6.51 7.46 -4.31
N THR A 59 -5.75 8.46 -3.86
CA THR A 59 -4.37 8.69 -4.32
C THR A 59 -3.56 7.40 -4.21
N PRO A 60 -2.80 6.99 -5.25
CA PRO A 60 -2.01 5.77 -5.22
C PRO A 60 -0.88 5.89 -4.20
N ILE A 61 -0.71 4.84 -3.40
CA ILE A 61 0.38 4.73 -2.41
C ILE A 61 1.29 3.58 -2.84
N GLY A 62 2.57 3.89 -3.00
CA GLY A 62 3.60 2.94 -3.43
C GLY A 62 4.52 2.48 -2.30
N ALA A 63 5.11 1.30 -2.47
CA ALA A 63 6.13 0.81 -1.55
C ALA A 63 7.40 1.66 -1.61
N SER A 64 7.89 2.09 -0.45
CA SER A 64 9.09 2.94 -0.34
C SER A 64 10.39 2.23 -0.74
N ASP A 65 10.44 0.90 -0.68
CA ASP A 65 11.51 0.07 -1.21
C ASP A 65 10.96 -1.32 -1.54
N ALA A 66 11.75 -2.18 -2.18
CA ALA A 66 11.37 -3.56 -2.40
C ALA A 66 11.27 -4.32 -1.08
N GLY A 67 10.37 -5.29 -0.98
CA GLY A 67 10.15 -6.01 0.28
C GLY A 67 9.04 -7.04 0.21
N ARG A 68 8.64 -7.55 1.37
CA ARG A 68 7.55 -8.51 1.53
C ARG A 68 6.45 -7.91 2.41
N ILE A 69 5.21 -8.05 1.97
CA ILE A 69 4.04 -7.67 2.77
C ILE A 69 3.96 -8.64 3.97
N VAL A 70 4.13 -8.12 5.18
CA VAL A 70 4.02 -8.91 6.41
C VAL A 70 2.68 -8.69 7.12
N TYR A 71 1.96 -7.62 6.77
CA TYR A 71 0.62 -7.35 7.24
C TYR A 71 -0.17 -6.56 6.19
N ALA A 72 -1.43 -6.91 6.00
CA ALA A 72 -2.41 -6.16 5.21
C ALA A 72 -3.80 -6.46 5.78
N GLY A 73 -4.40 -5.50 6.49
CA GLY A 73 -5.67 -5.73 7.19
C GLY A 73 -6.11 -4.57 8.07
N TRP A 74 -7.18 -4.79 8.82
CA TRP A 74 -7.73 -3.82 9.76
C TRP A 74 -7.03 -3.90 11.13
N ASP A 75 -6.49 -2.76 11.56
CA ASP A 75 -5.85 -2.55 12.84
C ASP A 75 -6.77 -1.74 13.77
N ARG A 76 -6.95 -2.23 15.00
CA ARG A 76 -7.88 -1.67 15.99
C ARG A 76 -7.27 -0.57 16.86
N GLN A 77 -5.98 -0.28 16.74
CA GLN A 77 -5.25 0.70 17.55
C GLN A 77 -5.34 2.12 16.99
N GLY A 78 -6.25 2.36 16.03
CA GLY A 78 -6.45 3.65 15.38
C GLY A 78 -5.87 3.73 13.96
N TYR A 79 -5.01 2.79 13.55
CA TYR A 79 -4.44 2.79 12.19
C TYR A 79 -5.47 2.48 11.09
N GLY A 80 -6.57 1.80 11.41
CA GLY A 80 -7.58 1.39 10.43
C GLY A 80 -7.01 0.38 9.44
N ASN A 81 -7.28 0.55 8.14
CA ASN A 81 -6.64 -0.29 7.14
C ASN A 81 -5.14 0.02 7.05
N ARG A 82 -4.34 -1.01 7.29
CA ARG A 82 -2.89 -0.91 7.43
C ARG A 82 -2.18 -1.93 6.57
N ILE A 83 -1.07 -1.52 5.95
CA ILE A 83 -0.08 -2.40 5.34
C ILE A 83 1.25 -2.22 6.08
N ILE A 84 1.96 -3.33 6.30
CA ILE A 84 3.34 -3.33 6.78
C ILE A 84 4.19 -4.08 5.77
N VAL A 85 5.27 -3.42 5.32
CA VAL A 85 6.26 -3.98 4.40
C VAL A 85 7.57 -4.18 5.13
N ASN A 86 8.03 -5.43 5.19
CA ASN A 86 9.37 -5.74 5.66
C ASN A 86 10.32 -5.71 4.46
N HIS A 87 11.28 -4.79 4.47
CA HIS A 87 12.27 -4.64 3.42
C HIS A 87 13.51 -5.51 3.65
N GLY A 88 13.62 -6.16 4.81
CA GLY A 88 14.90 -6.71 5.26
C GLY A 88 15.84 -5.61 5.74
N ASN A 89 17.09 -5.96 6.03
CA ASN A 89 18.11 -5.03 6.55
C ASN A 89 17.66 -4.24 7.81
N GLY A 90 16.74 -4.82 8.58
CA GLY A 90 16.15 -4.18 9.76
C GLY A 90 15.17 -3.05 9.46
N ILE A 91 14.79 -2.79 8.19
CA ILE A 91 13.88 -1.72 7.81
C ILE A 91 12.47 -2.25 7.57
N THR A 92 11.49 -1.59 8.17
CA THR A 92 10.07 -1.84 7.97
C THR A 92 9.36 -0.52 7.74
N THR A 93 8.42 -0.48 6.80
CA THR A 93 7.56 0.68 6.57
C THR A 93 6.09 0.33 6.82
N THR A 94 5.33 1.28 7.33
CA THR A 94 3.90 1.12 7.59
C THR A 94 3.10 2.17 6.82
N TYR A 95 1.93 1.76 6.34
CA TYR A 95 1.04 2.59 5.53
C TYR A 95 -0.36 2.44 6.11
N ASN A 96 -0.90 3.53 6.65
CA ASN A 96 -2.10 3.48 7.47
C ASN A 96 -3.22 4.38 6.92
N HIS A 97 -4.41 4.28 7.51
CA HIS A 97 -5.64 4.98 7.10
C HIS A 97 -6.09 4.70 5.66
N LEU A 98 -5.75 3.53 5.11
CA LEU A 98 -5.95 3.20 3.70
C LEU A 98 -7.44 2.99 3.33
N SER A 99 -7.81 3.25 2.08
CA SER A 99 -9.16 2.93 1.59
C SER A 99 -9.27 1.55 0.96
N ALA A 100 -8.19 1.07 0.34
CA ALA A 100 -8.13 -0.22 -0.32
C ALA A 100 -6.71 -0.80 -0.33
N PHE A 101 -6.62 -2.12 -0.24
CA PHE A 101 -5.39 -2.89 -0.45
C PHE A 101 -5.32 -3.35 -1.91
N LEU A 102 -4.15 -3.22 -2.54
CA LEU A 102 -3.86 -3.74 -3.88
C LEU A 102 -2.86 -4.91 -3.84
N VAL A 103 -2.57 -5.38 -2.64
CA VAL A 103 -1.63 -6.46 -2.35
C VAL A 103 -2.18 -7.32 -1.22
N GLN A 104 -1.57 -8.49 -1.04
CA GLN A 104 -1.93 -9.45 0.00
C GLN A 104 -0.72 -9.83 0.86
N VAL A 105 -0.99 -10.32 2.08
CA VAL A 105 0.06 -10.81 2.98
C VAL A 105 0.90 -11.88 2.29
N GLY A 106 2.21 -11.77 2.44
CA GLY A 106 3.19 -12.68 1.87
C GLY A 106 3.65 -12.36 0.45
N GLN A 107 2.99 -11.41 -0.23
CA GLN A 107 3.39 -10.93 -1.54
C GLN A 107 4.71 -10.16 -1.48
N ASN A 108 5.58 -10.37 -2.47
CA ASN A 108 6.74 -9.52 -2.72
C ASN A 108 6.34 -8.29 -3.54
N VAL A 109 6.88 -7.15 -3.16
CA VAL A 109 6.64 -5.87 -3.85
C VAL A 109 7.96 -5.25 -4.27
N SER A 110 7.93 -4.59 -5.42
CA SER A 110 9.03 -3.80 -5.96
C SER A 110 9.01 -2.38 -5.40
N LYS A 111 10.17 -1.71 -5.39
CA LYS A 111 10.24 -0.30 -5.00
C LYS A 111 9.35 0.52 -5.95
N GLY A 112 8.36 1.22 -5.40
CA GLY A 112 7.44 2.11 -6.14
C GLY A 112 6.23 1.41 -6.71
N GLN A 113 6.14 0.09 -6.56
CA GLN A 113 4.92 -0.63 -6.87
C GLN A 113 3.77 -0.08 -6.03
N VAL A 114 2.65 0.26 -6.66
CA VAL A 114 1.44 0.71 -5.96
C VAL A 114 0.88 -0.45 -5.15
N ILE A 115 0.76 -0.25 -3.84
CA ILE A 115 0.31 -1.27 -2.89
C ILE A 115 -1.06 -0.98 -2.28
N ALA A 116 -1.49 0.28 -2.30
CA ALA A 116 -2.73 0.71 -1.70
C ALA A 116 -3.29 2.01 -2.29
N ARG A 117 -4.45 2.40 -1.78
CA ARG A 117 -5.14 3.66 -2.07
C ARG A 117 -5.30 4.46 -0.79
N MET A 118 -5.07 5.76 -0.87
CA MET A 118 -5.27 6.69 0.25
C MET A 118 -6.71 6.67 0.72
N GLY A 119 -6.92 6.78 2.03
CA GLY A 119 -8.23 6.77 2.66
C GLY A 119 -8.29 7.65 3.89
N SER A 120 -9.28 7.37 4.73
CA SER A 120 -9.55 8.08 5.99
C SER A 120 -10.12 7.10 7.03
N THR A 121 -9.61 5.86 7.07
CA THR A 121 -10.11 4.81 7.98
C THR A 121 -9.42 4.84 9.34
N GLY A 122 -10.05 4.29 10.38
CA GLY A 122 -9.48 4.28 11.73
C GLY A 122 -9.66 5.64 12.40
N ASN A 123 -8.68 6.08 13.17
CA ASN A 123 -8.67 7.40 13.79
C ASN A 123 -8.09 8.43 12.81
N SER A 124 -8.94 8.95 11.93
CA SER A 124 -8.57 9.92 10.90
C SER A 124 -9.70 10.91 10.68
N THR A 125 -9.38 12.20 10.59
CA THR A 125 -10.34 13.29 10.39
C THR A 125 -10.50 13.70 8.92
N GLY A 126 -9.71 13.11 8.02
CA GLY A 126 -9.79 13.37 6.58
C GLY A 126 -8.72 12.61 5.79
N PRO A 127 -8.78 12.63 4.45
CA PRO A 127 -7.88 11.84 3.61
C PRO A 127 -6.39 12.18 3.81
N HIS A 128 -5.63 11.21 4.32
CA HIS A 128 -4.18 11.29 4.45
C HIS A 128 -3.55 9.89 4.55
N LEU A 129 -2.23 9.84 4.36
CA LEU A 129 -1.42 8.67 4.68
C LEU A 129 -0.63 8.95 5.96
N HIS A 130 -0.88 8.18 7.01
CA HIS A 130 0.04 8.10 8.15
C HIS A 130 1.13 7.07 7.82
N PHE A 131 2.37 7.54 7.68
CA PHE A 131 3.51 6.76 7.22
C PHE A 131 4.60 6.68 8.30
N GLU A 132 4.98 5.47 8.68
CA GLU A 132 6.01 5.24 9.69
C GLU A 132 7.17 4.44 9.09
N ILE A 133 8.36 4.67 9.62
CA ILE A 133 9.56 3.89 9.32
C ILE A 133 10.11 3.35 10.63
N LEU A 134 10.33 2.04 10.67
CA LEU A 134 11.02 1.37 11.76
C LEU A 134 12.39 0.91 11.28
N ARG A 135 13.42 1.14 12.10
CA ARG A 135 14.75 0.58 11.94
C ARG A 135 15.07 -0.25 13.18
N ASN A 136 15.33 -1.54 12.97
CA ASN A 136 15.58 -2.52 14.03
C ASN A 136 14.51 -2.53 15.13
N GLY A 137 13.24 -2.34 14.74
CA GLY A 137 12.10 -2.33 15.66
C GLY A 137 11.79 -0.99 16.34
N SER A 138 12.61 0.05 16.14
CA SER A 138 12.36 1.39 16.69
C SER A 138 11.89 2.36 15.60
N TYR A 139 10.88 3.17 15.91
CA TYR A 139 10.43 4.26 15.04
C TYR A 139 11.53 5.30 14.85
N ILE A 140 11.68 5.77 13.62
CA ILE A 140 12.61 6.84 13.26
C ILE A 140 11.89 7.92 12.46
N ASN A 141 12.44 9.14 12.45
CA ASN A 141 11.90 10.23 11.64
C ASN A 141 11.97 9.87 10.15
N PRO A 142 10.82 9.75 9.44
CA PRO A 142 10.80 9.42 8.02
C PRO A 142 11.56 10.39 7.13
N LEU A 143 11.57 11.70 7.47
CA LEU A 143 12.21 12.72 6.64
C LEU A 143 13.73 12.60 6.54
N GLY A 144 14.37 11.96 7.53
CA GLY A 144 15.81 11.67 7.49
C GLY A 144 16.16 10.38 6.73
N ALA A 145 15.16 9.60 6.32
CA ALA A 145 15.35 8.29 5.69
C ALA A 145 14.81 8.21 4.25
N LEU A 146 13.95 9.15 3.86
CA LEU A 146 13.38 9.26 2.51
C LEU A 146 14.32 10.05 1.59
N ASN A 147 14.47 9.57 0.36
CA ASN A 147 15.22 10.23 -0.73
C ASN A 147 14.31 10.56 -1.92
#